data_AF-A0A7S3MJA9-F1
#
_entry.id   AF-A0A7S3MJA9-F1
#
_cell.length_a   1.000
_cell.length_b   1.000
_cell.length_c   1.000
_cell.angle_alpha   90.00
_cell.angle_beta   90.00
_cell.angle_gamma   90.00
#
_symmetry.space_group_name_H-M   'P 1'
#
loop_
_entity.id
_entity.type
_entity.pdbx_description
1 polymer ?
#
loop_
_entity_poly.entity_id
_entity_poly.type
_entity_poly.pdbx_seq_one_letter_code
_entity_poly.pdbx_strand_id
1 'polypeptide(L)'
;MIFNMGRQDVNDEGDAIQHAAETHAGSLVMQGLAQSDLSPEEFVALMGSFTLGFNSAEKKGAHTRWSMNPYVFDNSYFQEVLLRDQSKYFKSEADLKLVQNAQLKTWVEAYAQDEELFFRNFAKAFVKVSETGQESNLLSEFDQSNMVEGGYVEESRLSKALLHFRTAYSAYMTDQSKEDWLEAEEQQKQIEQK
;
A
#
# COMPACT_ATOMS: atom_id res chain seq x y z
N MET A 1 -7.23 -0.86 4.15
CA MET A 1 -7.27 -1.16 2.71
C MET A 1 -8.71 -1.08 2.24
N ILE A 2 -8.99 -0.34 1.18
CA ILE A 2 -10.31 -0.19 0.56
C ILE A 2 -10.45 -1.18 -0.59
N PHE A 3 -11.65 -1.69 -0.82
CA PHE A 3 -11.95 -2.57 -1.93
C PHE A 3 -13.21 -2.07 -2.66
N ASN A 4 -13.05 -1.63 -3.90
CA ASN A 4 -14.14 -1.17 -4.74
C ASN A 4 -14.68 -2.33 -5.62
N MET A 5 -16.01 -2.40 -5.73
CA MET A 5 -16.73 -3.39 -6.53
C MET A 5 -17.01 -2.85 -7.95
N GLY A 6 -17.59 -3.67 -8.83
CA GLY A 6 -18.08 -3.21 -10.14
C GLY A 6 -17.12 -3.40 -11.32
N ARG A 7 -16.02 -4.15 -11.14
CA ARG A 7 -15.20 -4.57 -12.28
C ARG A 7 -16.06 -5.34 -13.28
N GLN A 8 -15.92 -5.00 -14.57
CA GLN A 8 -16.65 -5.71 -15.63
C GLN A 8 -16.03 -7.08 -15.87
N ASP A 9 -16.89 -8.06 -16.12
CA ASP A 9 -16.44 -9.39 -16.54
C ASP A 9 -15.74 -9.29 -17.90
N VAL A 10 -14.60 -9.96 -18.01
CA VAL A 10 -13.87 -10.05 -19.27
C VAL A 10 -14.58 -11.09 -20.15
N ASN A 11 -15.08 -10.66 -21.32
CA ASN A 11 -15.85 -11.53 -22.22
C ASN A 11 -14.98 -12.33 -23.21
N ASP A 12 -13.73 -11.92 -23.40
CA ASP A 12 -12.76 -12.57 -24.27
C ASP A 12 -11.63 -13.17 -23.43
N GLU A 13 -11.03 -14.28 -23.88
CA GLU A 13 -9.67 -14.62 -23.44
C GLU A 13 -8.77 -13.50 -23.99
N GLY A 14 -8.54 -12.44 -23.21
CA GLY A 14 -7.60 -11.37 -23.55
C GLY A 14 -6.19 -11.92 -23.76
N ASP A 15 -5.18 -11.05 -23.85
CA ASP A 15 -3.75 -11.40 -23.83
C ASP A 15 -3.36 -12.12 -22.51
N ALA A 16 -3.89 -13.32 -22.28
CA ALA A 16 -3.49 -14.21 -21.22
C ALA A 16 -2.04 -14.56 -21.53
N ILE A 17 -1.13 -13.96 -20.78
CA ILE A 17 0.30 -14.21 -20.95
C ILE A 17 0.52 -15.70 -20.73
N GLN A 18 0.78 -16.43 -21.81
CA GLN A 18 0.98 -17.87 -21.73
C GLN A 18 2.21 -18.16 -20.87
N HIS A 19 2.00 -18.92 -19.80
CA HIS A 19 3.05 -19.29 -18.87
C HIS A 19 3.89 -20.44 -19.45
N ALA A 20 5.21 -20.30 -19.45
CA ALA A 20 6.08 -21.47 -19.46
C ALA A 20 6.12 -22.07 -18.04
N ALA A 21 6.31 -23.40 -17.93
CA ALA A 21 6.43 -24.07 -16.63
C ALA A 21 7.57 -23.51 -15.75
N GLU A 22 8.55 -22.83 -16.36
CA GLU A 22 9.73 -22.26 -15.70
C GLU A 22 9.49 -20.86 -15.11
N THR A 23 8.42 -20.15 -15.50
CA THR A 23 8.07 -18.81 -15.00
C THR A 23 7.31 -18.82 -13.66
N HIS A 24 7.34 -19.93 -12.92
CA HIS A 24 6.45 -20.24 -11.80
C HIS A 24 6.66 -19.41 -10.51
N ALA A 25 7.69 -18.57 -10.44
CA ALA A 25 8.16 -17.91 -9.22
C ALA A 25 8.00 -16.37 -9.24
N GLY A 26 6.87 -15.85 -9.74
CA GLY A 26 6.54 -14.42 -9.64
C GLY A 26 7.25 -13.49 -10.62
N SER A 27 8.10 -13.99 -11.52
CA SER A 27 8.83 -13.16 -12.50
C SER A 27 7.89 -12.42 -13.48
N LEU A 28 6.76 -13.04 -13.83
CA LEU A 28 5.73 -12.41 -14.65
C LEU A 28 4.99 -11.29 -13.92
N VAL A 29 4.71 -11.50 -12.63
CA VAL A 29 4.15 -10.43 -11.78
C VAL A 29 5.13 -9.26 -11.74
N MET A 30 6.43 -9.52 -11.62
CA MET A 30 7.46 -8.48 -11.65
C MET A 30 7.56 -7.78 -12.99
N GLN A 31 7.45 -8.50 -14.10
CA GLN A 31 7.46 -7.89 -15.44
C GLN A 31 6.23 -7.02 -15.66
N GLY A 32 5.04 -7.49 -15.25
CA GLY A 32 3.81 -6.70 -15.31
C GLY A 32 3.90 -5.46 -14.42
N LEU A 33 4.34 -5.60 -13.18
CA LEU A 33 4.54 -4.47 -12.25
C LEU A 33 5.57 -3.46 -12.78
N ALA A 34 6.62 -3.92 -13.45
CA ALA A 34 7.62 -3.03 -14.06
C ALA A 34 7.10 -2.29 -15.30
N GLN A 35 6.05 -2.79 -15.95
CA GLN A 35 5.39 -2.13 -17.09
C GLN A 35 4.29 -1.16 -16.63
N SER A 36 3.80 -1.31 -15.40
CA SER A 36 2.84 -0.39 -14.77
C SER A 36 3.47 0.94 -14.37
N ASP A 37 2.65 1.99 -14.29
CA ASP A 37 3.05 3.33 -13.85
C ASP A 37 3.18 3.40 -12.30
N LEU A 38 4.15 2.65 -11.78
CA LEU A 38 4.44 2.58 -10.36
C LEU A 38 5.68 3.40 -10.02
N SER A 39 5.57 4.19 -8.97
CA SER A 39 6.74 4.83 -8.38
C SER A 39 7.70 3.78 -7.79
N PRO A 40 9.00 4.07 -7.67
CA PRO A 40 9.97 3.18 -7.02
C PRO A 40 9.56 2.76 -5.61
N GLU A 41 8.90 3.65 -4.87
CA GLU A 41 8.35 3.43 -3.53
C GLU A 41 7.25 2.37 -3.53
N GLU A 42 6.26 2.53 -4.42
CA GLU A 42 5.13 1.61 -4.58
C GLU A 42 5.58 0.24 -5.08
N PHE A 43 6.51 0.22 -6.05
CA PHE A 43 7.07 -1.02 -6.58
C PHE A 43 7.77 -1.84 -5.50
N VAL A 44 8.66 -1.21 -4.71
CA VAL A 44 9.36 -1.90 -3.60
C VAL A 44 8.37 -2.33 -2.52
N ALA A 45 7.35 -1.52 -2.22
CA ALA A 45 6.33 -1.90 -1.24
C ALA A 45 5.62 -3.18 -1.69
N LEU A 46 5.17 -3.27 -2.95
CA LEU A 46 4.48 -4.45 -3.48
C LEU A 46 5.32 -5.72 -3.42
N MET A 47 6.64 -5.62 -3.63
CA MET A 47 7.56 -6.74 -3.46
C MET A 47 7.56 -7.30 -2.03
N GLY A 48 7.18 -6.48 -1.04
CA GLY A 48 6.95 -6.94 0.33
C GLY A 48 5.89 -8.02 0.48
N SER A 49 5.03 -8.26 -0.53
CA SER A 49 4.08 -9.39 -0.50
C SER A 49 4.76 -10.75 -0.34
N PHE A 50 6.02 -10.88 -0.78
CA PHE A 50 6.81 -12.11 -0.64
C PHE A 50 7.18 -12.43 0.82
N THR A 51 6.91 -11.53 1.77
CA THR A 51 6.95 -11.89 3.20
C THR A 51 6.02 -13.07 3.50
N LEU A 52 4.93 -13.20 2.73
CA LEU A 52 4.01 -14.32 2.78
C LEU A 52 4.30 -15.36 1.70
N GLY A 53 4.17 -16.62 2.08
CA GLY A 53 4.15 -17.74 1.14
C GLY A 53 5.50 -18.41 0.88
N PHE A 54 5.51 -19.22 -0.18
CA PHE A 54 6.59 -20.14 -0.51
C PHE A 54 6.87 -20.09 -2.01
N ASN A 55 8.13 -20.36 -2.39
CA ASN A 55 8.53 -20.42 -3.80
C ASN A 55 8.10 -21.72 -4.49
N SER A 56 7.66 -22.73 -3.72
CA SER A 56 7.32 -24.06 -4.23
C SER A 56 6.25 -24.73 -3.35
N ALA A 57 5.52 -25.66 -3.95
CA ALA A 57 4.47 -26.44 -3.28
C ALA A 57 5.03 -27.35 -2.17
N GLU A 58 6.32 -27.69 -2.21
CA GLU A 58 6.92 -28.62 -1.27
C GLU A 58 7.09 -28.03 0.14
N LYS A 59 7.04 -26.70 0.31
CA LYS A 59 7.04 -25.96 1.59
C LYS A 59 8.06 -26.48 2.63
N LYS A 60 9.22 -26.95 2.17
CA LYS A 60 10.21 -27.65 2.98
C LYS A 60 11.44 -26.79 3.25
N GLY A 61 11.56 -26.30 4.49
CA GLY A 61 12.78 -25.66 4.97
C GLY A 61 13.00 -24.23 4.45
N ALA A 62 14.12 -23.64 4.85
CA ALA A 62 14.37 -22.21 4.65
C ALA A 62 14.53 -21.79 3.18
N HIS A 63 15.02 -22.67 2.31
CA HIS A 63 15.21 -22.40 0.88
C HIS A 63 13.89 -22.37 0.08
N THR A 64 12.75 -22.63 0.72
CA THR A 64 11.43 -22.58 0.06
C THR A 64 10.62 -21.33 0.40
N ARG A 65 11.15 -20.42 1.21
CA ARG A 65 10.46 -19.23 1.71
C ARG A 65 11.41 -18.04 1.73
N TRP A 66 10.87 -16.83 1.72
CA TRP A 66 11.66 -15.59 1.72
C TRP A 66 11.99 -15.05 3.11
N SER A 67 11.17 -15.38 4.11
CA SER A 67 11.24 -14.89 5.48
C SER A 67 11.31 -16.03 6.50
N MET A 68 11.54 -15.69 7.77
CA MET A 68 11.46 -16.66 8.86
C MET A 68 10.06 -17.23 9.04
N ASN A 69 9.03 -16.37 8.97
CA ASN A 69 7.65 -16.78 9.16
C ASN A 69 6.82 -16.46 7.91
N PRO A 70 6.58 -17.44 7.02
CA PRO A 70 5.88 -17.21 5.75
C PRO A 70 4.36 -17.03 5.91
N TYR A 71 3.86 -16.94 7.14
CA TYR A 71 2.45 -16.82 7.48
C TYR A 71 2.08 -15.49 8.15
N VAL A 72 3.07 -14.64 8.42
CA VAL A 72 2.87 -13.33 9.04
C VAL A 72 3.26 -12.26 8.04
N PHE A 73 2.38 -11.27 7.89
CA PHE A 73 2.68 -10.12 7.06
C PHE A 73 3.46 -9.11 7.90
N ASP A 74 4.78 -9.14 7.76
CA ASP A 74 5.74 -8.30 8.47
C ASP A 74 6.79 -7.74 7.50
N ASN A 75 7.70 -6.89 7.99
CA ASN A 75 8.79 -6.34 7.19
C ASN A 75 10.05 -7.22 7.09
N SER A 76 10.02 -8.46 7.61
CA SER A 76 11.19 -9.33 7.69
C SER A 76 11.75 -9.70 6.30
N TYR A 77 10.89 -9.72 5.27
CA TYR A 77 11.31 -9.86 3.87
C TYR A 77 12.44 -8.86 3.51
N PHE A 78 12.26 -7.56 3.82
CA PHE A 78 13.24 -6.54 3.46
C PHE A 78 14.54 -6.70 4.24
N GLN A 79 14.45 -7.06 5.52
CA GLN A 79 15.62 -7.35 6.35
C GLN A 79 16.44 -8.50 5.75
N GLU A 80 15.77 -9.56 5.33
CA GLU A 80 16.42 -10.72 4.71
C GLU A 80 16.99 -10.40 3.32
N VAL A 81 16.32 -9.55 2.54
CA VAL A 81 16.80 -9.11 1.22
C VAL A 81 18.11 -8.30 1.34
N LEU A 82 18.25 -7.49 2.38
CA LEU A 82 19.49 -6.74 2.65
C LEU A 82 20.69 -7.66 2.97
N LEU A 83 20.45 -8.84 3.54
CA LEU A 83 21.49 -9.83 3.83
C LEU A 83 22.03 -10.53 2.56
N ARG A 84 21.31 -10.49 1.44
CA ARG A 84 21.70 -11.09 0.15
C ARG A 84 22.12 -12.56 0.34
N ASP A 85 23.34 -12.93 -0.05
CA ASP A 85 23.90 -14.29 0.02
C ASP A 85 24.10 -14.81 1.46
N GLN A 86 24.02 -13.92 2.46
CA GLN A 86 24.12 -14.30 3.87
C GLN A 86 22.77 -14.75 4.46
N SER A 87 21.66 -14.47 3.76
CA SER A 87 20.34 -14.93 4.20
C SER A 87 20.25 -16.44 4.11
N LYS A 88 19.64 -17.06 5.13
CA LYS A 88 19.29 -18.48 5.12
C LYS A 88 18.12 -18.79 4.18
N TYR A 89 17.34 -17.77 3.86
CA TYR A 89 16.09 -17.88 3.12
C TYR A 89 16.31 -17.68 1.63
N PHE A 90 15.31 -18.09 0.85
CA PHE A 90 15.35 -17.95 -0.60
C PHE A 90 15.41 -16.47 -1.01
N LYS A 91 16.19 -16.21 -2.07
CA LYS A 91 16.25 -14.93 -2.79
C LYS A 91 16.24 -15.22 -4.29
N SER A 92 15.31 -14.59 -4.99
CA SER A 92 15.24 -14.58 -6.44
C SER A 92 16.21 -13.55 -7.02
N GLU A 93 16.48 -13.66 -8.32
CA GLU A 93 17.29 -12.65 -9.04
C GLU A 93 16.68 -11.25 -8.94
N ALA A 94 15.35 -11.15 -8.92
CA ALA A 94 14.66 -9.87 -8.80
C ALA A 94 14.80 -9.24 -7.40
N ASP A 95 14.78 -10.06 -6.34
CA ASP A 95 15.03 -9.58 -4.98
C ASP A 95 16.42 -8.95 -4.88
N LEU A 96 17.42 -9.58 -5.52
CA LEU A 96 18.78 -9.06 -5.56
C LEU A 96 18.87 -7.75 -6.35
N LYS A 97 18.09 -7.61 -7.44
CA LYS A 97 18.03 -6.35 -8.22
C LYS A 97 17.52 -5.17 -7.41
N LEU A 98 16.61 -5.39 -6.43
CA LEU A 98 16.16 -4.32 -5.53
C LEU A 98 17.31 -3.66 -4.77
N VAL A 99 18.29 -4.46 -4.34
CA VAL A 99 19.45 -3.96 -3.56
C VAL A 99 20.61 -3.52 -4.46
N GLN A 100 20.60 -3.88 -5.74
CA GLN A 100 21.60 -3.42 -6.71
C GLN A 100 21.30 -2.01 -7.21
N ASN A 101 20.02 -1.66 -7.37
CA ASN A 101 19.60 -0.33 -7.76
C ASN A 101 19.60 0.61 -6.53
N ALA A 102 20.37 1.69 -6.60
CA ALA A 102 20.51 2.64 -5.48
C ALA A 102 19.17 3.28 -5.05
N GLN A 103 18.29 3.62 -6.00
CA GLN A 103 17.00 4.25 -5.69
C GLN A 103 16.03 3.28 -5.02
N LEU A 104 15.99 2.02 -5.48
CA LEU A 104 15.16 0.98 -4.88
C LEU A 104 15.69 0.56 -3.51
N LYS A 105 17.03 0.48 -3.37
CA LYS A 105 17.71 0.13 -2.12
C LYS A 105 17.34 1.08 -0.99
N THR A 106 17.20 2.38 -1.24
CA THR A 106 16.77 3.35 -0.22
C THR A 106 15.41 2.99 0.37
N TRP A 107 14.45 2.57 -0.47
CA TRP A 107 13.13 2.15 0.00
C TRP A 107 13.16 0.79 0.71
N VAL A 108 13.98 -0.15 0.23
CA VAL A 108 14.20 -1.43 0.94
C VAL A 108 14.74 -1.18 2.35
N GLU A 109 15.70 -0.27 2.50
CA GLU A 109 16.28 0.08 3.80
C GLU A 109 15.28 0.81 4.71
N ALA A 110 14.43 1.68 4.14
CA ALA A 110 13.37 2.36 4.88
C ALA A 110 12.33 1.37 5.42
N TYR A 111 11.82 0.47 4.57
CA TYR A 111 10.82 -0.52 4.97
C TYR A 111 11.39 -1.59 5.93
N ALA A 112 12.68 -1.92 5.81
CA ALA A 112 13.33 -2.82 6.77
C ALA A 112 13.42 -2.21 8.19
N GLN A 113 13.47 -0.88 8.29
CA GLN A 113 13.54 -0.14 9.56
C GLN A 113 12.17 0.21 10.12
N ASP A 114 11.20 0.53 9.26
CA ASP A 114 9.87 0.98 9.64
C ASP A 114 8.78 0.12 8.98
N GLU A 115 8.16 -0.73 9.80
CA GLU A 115 7.10 -1.64 9.38
C GLU A 115 5.77 -0.91 9.13
N GLU A 116 5.46 0.13 9.89
CA GLU A 116 4.23 0.93 9.72
C GLU A 116 4.27 1.70 8.39
N LEU A 117 5.43 2.27 8.06
CA LEU A 117 5.66 2.90 6.76
C LEU A 117 5.47 1.91 5.62
N PHE A 118 6.01 0.70 5.75
CA PHE A 118 5.80 -0.38 4.78
C PHE A 118 4.31 -0.69 4.61
N PHE A 119 3.57 -0.92 5.69
CA PHE A 119 2.15 -1.28 5.62
C PHE A 119 1.30 -0.20 4.96
N ARG A 120 1.53 1.07 5.32
CA ARG A 120 0.83 2.22 4.71
C ARG A 120 1.08 2.28 3.19
N ASN A 121 2.34 2.21 2.79
CA ASN A 121 2.72 2.29 1.38
C ASN A 121 2.25 1.08 0.58
N PHE A 122 2.30 -0.12 1.19
CA PHE A 122 1.78 -1.33 0.59
C PHE A 122 0.27 -1.23 0.35
N ALA A 123 -0.50 -0.77 1.35
CA ALA A 123 -1.94 -0.63 1.21
C ALA A 123 -2.31 0.33 0.06
N LYS A 124 -1.64 1.48 -0.02
CA LYS A 124 -1.82 2.45 -1.11
C LYS A 124 -1.48 1.86 -2.48
N ALA A 125 -0.31 1.23 -2.60
CA ALA A 125 0.15 0.65 -3.86
C ALA A 125 -0.74 -0.51 -4.33
N PHE A 126 -1.19 -1.35 -3.39
CA PHE A 126 -2.05 -2.50 -3.68
C PHE A 126 -3.42 -2.08 -4.19
N VAL A 127 -4.04 -1.07 -3.57
CA VAL A 127 -5.31 -0.50 -4.06
C VAL A 127 -5.14 0.02 -5.49
N LYS A 128 -4.10 0.83 -5.73
CA LYS A 128 -3.78 1.38 -7.07
C LYS A 128 -3.67 0.29 -8.14
N VAL A 129 -2.89 -0.77 -7.87
CA VAL A 129 -2.73 -1.89 -8.82
C VAL A 129 -4.03 -2.67 -9.02
N SER A 130 -4.81 -2.88 -7.95
CA SER A 130 -6.06 -3.63 -8.03
C SER A 130 -7.14 -2.93 -8.87
N GLU A 131 -7.06 -1.61 -8.98
CA GLU A 131 -8.04 -0.75 -9.66
C GLU A 131 -7.61 -0.34 -11.07
N THR A 132 -6.34 -0.59 -11.42
CA THR A 132 -5.74 -0.21 -12.71
C THR A 132 -6.56 -0.77 -13.88
N GLY A 133 -7.00 0.12 -14.77
CA GLY A 133 -7.76 -0.21 -15.98
C GLY A 133 -9.26 -0.45 -15.76
N GLN A 134 -9.77 -0.25 -14.54
CA GLN A 134 -11.20 -0.37 -14.23
C GLN A 134 -11.80 0.91 -13.64
N GLU A 135 -11.05 2.02 -13.62
CA GLU A 135 -11.35 3.25 -12.89
C GLU A 135 -12.73 3.84 -13.25
N SER A 136 -13.20 3.65 -14.48
CA SER A 136 -14.50 4.14 -14.95
C SER A 136 -15.69 3.29 -14.48
N ASN A 137 -15.46 2.05 -14.08
CA ASN A 137 -16.50 1.06 -13.77
C ASN A 137 -16.62 0.78 -12.27
N LEU A 138 -15.66 1.27 -11.46
CA LEU A 138 -15.64 1.03 -10.03
C LEU A 138 -16.81 1.72 -9.35
N LEU A 139 -17.59 0.93 -8.62
CA LEU A 139 -18.61 1.38 -7.71
C LEU A 139 -17.94 1.60 -6.35
N SER A 140 -17.67 2.87 -6.03
CA SER A 140 -17.21 3.24 -4.70
C SER A 140 -18.39 3.74 -3.87
N GLU A 141 -18.63 3.07 -2.74
CA GLU A 141 -19.60 3.52 -1.73
C GLU A 141 -18.99 4.50 -0.71
N PHE A 142 -17.67 4.67 -0.75
CA PHE A 142 -16.94 5.50 0.20
C PHE A 142 -16.82 6.93 -0.33
N ASP A 143 -17.02 7.89 0.57
CA ASP A 143 -16.67 9.27 0.28
C ASP A 143 -15.15 9.40 0.16
N GLN A 144 -14.68 10.02 -0.93
CA GLN A 144 -13.26 10.23 -1.21
C GLN A 144 -12.55 10.98 -0.08
N SER A 145 -13.27 11.85 0.64
CA SER A 145 -12.74 12.59 1.79
C SER A 145 -12.28 11.67 2.94
N ASN A 146 -12.87 10.47 3.05
CA ASN A 146 -12.59 9.48 4.10
C ASN A 146 -11.60 8.40 3.63
N MET A 147 -11.14 8.46 2.37
CA MET A 147 -10.18 7.54 1.79
C MET A 147 -8.76 8.11 1.97
N VAL A 148 -8.03 7.60 2.95
CA VAL A 148 -6.68 8.09 3.30
C VAL A 148 -5.68 6.95 3.15
N GLU A 149 -4.65 7.14 2.30
CA GLU A 149 -3.53 6.20 2.13
C GLU A 149 -3.94 4.76 1.76
N GLY A 150 -5.01 4.64 0.96
CA GLY A 150 -5.58 3.33 0.59
C GLY A 150 -6.37 2.65 1.71
N GLY A 151 -6.54 3.31 2.86
CA GLY A 151 -7.43 2.92 3.96
C GLY A 151 -8.67 3.80 4.07
N TYR A 152 -9.58 3.42 4.96
CA TYR A 152 -10.79 4.16 5.29
C TYR A 152 -10.69 4.68 6.71
N VAL A 153 -10.99 5.96 6.92
CA VAL A 153 -11.03 6.59 8.24
C VAL A 153 -12.47 7.01 8.52
N GLU A 154 -13.07 6.44 9.56
CA GLU A 154 -14.40 6.86 10.00
C GLU A 154 -14.36 8.26 10.63
N GLU A 155 -15.31 9.11 10.25
CA GLU A 155 -15.51 10.36 10.96
C GLU A 155 -15.87 10.10 12.42
N SER A 156 -15.10 10.71 13.34
CA SER A 156 -15.40 10.60 14.76
C SER A 156 -16.77 11.20 15.06
N ARG A 157 -17.69 10.36 15.56
CA ARG A 157 -19.05 10.78 15.96
C ARG A 157 -19.03 11.86 17.05
N LEU A 158 -17.99 11.85 17.89
CA LEU A 158 -17.77 12.83 18.94
C LEU A 158 -17.11 14.10 18.43
N SER A 159 -16.31 14.04 17.34
CA SER A 159 -15.67 15.24 16.79
C SER A 159 -16.70 16.30 16.40
N LYS A 160 -17.82 15.90 15.79
CA LYS A 160 -18.91 16.82 15.43
C LYS A 160 -19.55 17.46 16.67
N ALA A 161 -19.77 16.67 17.72
CA ALA A 161 -20.31 17.17 18.97
C ALA A 161 -19.34 18.13 19.67
N LEU A 162 -18.06 17.74 19.80
CA LEU A 162 -17.01 18.56 20.39
C LEU A 162 -16.76 19.84 19.61
N LEU A 163 -16.74 19.77 18.28
CA LEU A 163 -16.64 20.94 17.41
C LEU A 163 -17.83 21.87 17.64
N HIS A 164 -19.04 21.33 17.78
CA HIS A 164 -20.21 22.14 18.07
C HIS A 164 -20.16 22.81 19.45
N PHE A 165 -19.75 22.08 20.49
CA PHE A 165 -19.53 22.63 21.82
C PHE A 165 -18.45 23.71 21.83
N ARG A 166 -17.33 23.46 21.13
CA ARG A 166 -16.21 24.38 21.04
C ARG A 166 -16.59 25.66 20.29
N THR A 167 -17.27 25.55 19.14
CA THR A 167 -17.77 26.71 18.40
C THR A 167 -18.79 27.51 19.19
N ALA A 168 -19.71 26.85 19.89
CA ALA A 168 -20.68 27.52 20.75
C ALA A 168 -20.01 28.25 21.93
N TYR A 169 -19.04 27.62 22.58
CA TYR A 169 -18.27 28.24 23.67
C TYR A 169 -17.41 29.40 23.18
N SER A 170 -16.76 29.25 22.02
CA SER A 170 -15.94 30.31 21.41
C SER A 170 -16.79 31.53 21.04
N ALA A 171 -17.93 31.32 20.36
CA ALA A 171 -18.87 32.39 20.01
C ALA A 171 -19.38 33.13 21.26
N TYR A 172 -19.67 32.41 22.35
CA TYR A 172 -20.02 33.02 23.64
C TYR A 172 -18.89 33.89 24.22
N MET A 173 -17.63 33.50 24.03
CA MET A 173 -16.46 34.19 24.60
C MET A 173 -15.94 35.35 23.73
N THR A 174 -16.13 35.30 22.41
CA THR A 174 -15.51 36.24 21.46
C THR A 174 -16.49 37.14 20.70
N ASP A 175 -17.81 36.98 20.88
CA ASP A 175 -18.87 37.73 20.16
C ASP A 175 -18.74 37.67 18.63
N GLN A 176 -17.93 36.72 18.13
CA GLN A 176 -17.71 36.43 16.72
C GLN A 176 -18.77 35.45 16.24
N SER A 177 -19.19 35.61 14.99
CA SER A 177 -20.20 34.74 14.40
C SER A 177 -19.64 33.32 14.23
N LYS A 178 -20.55 32.33 14.26
CA LYS A 178 -20.19 30.92 14.04
C LYS A 178 -19.56 30.69 12.65
N GLU A 179 -19.92 31.54 11.68
CA GLU A 179 -19.47 31.46 10.28
C GLU A 179 -18.01 31.87 10.16
N ASP A 180 -17.59 32.97 10.81
CA ASP A 180 -16.19 33.44 10.81
C ASP A 180 -15.21 32.40 11.38
N TRP A 181 -15.65 31.62 12.38
CA TRP A 181 -14.85 30.56 12.99
C TRP A 181 -14.70 29.33 12.11
N LEU A 182 -15.75 28.93 11.39
CA LEU A 182 -15.70 27.80 10.47
C LEU A 182 -14.78 28.09 9.28
N GLU A 183 -14.83 29.32 8.75
CA GLU A 183 -13.93 29.76 7.69
C GLU A 183 -12.46 29.76 8.14
N ALA A 184 -12.17 30.20 9.37
CA ALA A 184 -10.82 30.17 9.92
C ALA A 184 -10.28 28.74 10.09
N GLU A 185 -11.12 27.79 10.52
CA GLU A 185 -10.72 26.39 10.71
C GLU A 185 -10.53 25.65 9.38
N GLU A 186 -11.37 25.94 8.35
CA GLU A 186 -11.15 25.45 6.99
C GLU A 186 -9.86 25.99 6.38
N GLN A 187 -9.56 27.28 6.58
CA GLN A 187 -8.29 27.88 6.14
C GLN A 187 -7.10 27.21 6.84
N GLN A 188 -7.22 26.90 8.13
CA GLN A 188 -6.17 26.24 8.90
C GLN A 188 -5.93 24.80 8.43
N LYS A 189 -6.99 24.05 8.12
CA LYS A 189 -6.89 22.70 7.52
C LYS A 189 -6.26 22.72 6.14
N GLN A 190 -6.56 23.72 5.30
CA GLN A 190 -5.94 23.86 3.98
C GLN A 190 -4.44 24.22 4.07
N ILE A 191 -4.00 24.86 5.14
CA ILE A 191 -2.58 25.15 5.39
C ILE A 191 -1.83 23.89 5.86
N GLU A 192 -2.45 23.05 6.70
CA GLU A 192 -1.84 21.79 7.16
C GLU A 192 -1.81 20.69 6.08
N GLN A 193 -2.65 20.79 5.05
CA GLN A 193 -2.67 19.85 3.91
C GLN A 193 -1.70 20.22 2.77
N LYS A 194 -1.00 21.36 2.86
CA LYS A 194 0.04 21.80 1.91
C LYS A 194 1.45 21.45 2.38
#